data_AF-A0A965VE52-F1
#
_entry.id   AF-A0A965VE52-F1
#
_cell.length_a   1.000
_cell.length_b   1.000
_cell.length_c   1.000
_cell.angle_alpha   90.00
_cell.angle_beta   90.00
_cell.angle_gamma   90.00
#
_symmetry.space_group_name_H-M   'P 1'
#
loop_
_entity.id
_entity.type
_entity.pdbx_description
1 polymer ?
#
loop_
_entity_poly.entity_id
_entity_poly.type
_entity_poly.pdbx_seq_one_letter_code
_entity_poly.pdbx_strand_id
1 'polypeptide(L)'
;MKYTQEELARFQSLDDFEREVFSQDERAAIHRRAIRRSQIRRALSETISKSVADYMAREKIGFNELTRRLHMSSATTSKILRGDANLTLDTLAAVAVVLGLTPDLSLRRDV
;
A
#
# COMPACT_ATOMS: atom_id res chain seq x y z
N MET A 1 24.72 -10.12 -7.76
CA MET A 1 24.06 -10.36 -6.45
C MET A 1 25.16 -10.77 -5.48
N LYS A 2 25.23 -10.21 -4.25
CA LYS A 2 26.38 -10.38 -3.33
C LYS A 2 26.51 -11.78 -2.69
N TYR A 3 25.51 -12.64 -2.88
CA TYR A 3 25.47 -14.01 -2.36
C TYR A 3 24.93 -14.94 -3.44
N THR A 4 25.50 -16.14 -3.56
CA THR A 4 25.02 -17.23 -4.41
C THR A 4 23.87 -17.98 -3.74
N GLN A 5 23.12 -18.78 -4.50
CA GLN A 5 22.05 -19.60 -3.90
C GLN A 5 22.58 -20.64 -2.91
N GLU A 6 23.76 -21.20 -3.16
CA GLU A 6 24.44 -22.14 -2.25
C GLU A 6 24.83 -21.47 -0.93
N GLU A 7 25.33 -20.23 -0.99
CA GLU A 7 25.65 -19.43 0.19
C GLU A 7 24.43 -19.02 1.01
N LEU A 8 23.25 -18.93 0.38
CA LEU A 8 21.98 -18.65 1.06
C LEU A 8 21.37 -19.90 1.69
N ALA A 9 21.63 -21.09 1.11
CA ALA A 9 21.09 -22.36 1.60
C ALA A 9 21.60 -22.79 2.99
N ARG A 10 22.69 -22.18 3.48
CA ARG A 10 23.22 -22.45 4.83
C ARG A 10 22.40 -21.84 5.96
N PHE A 11 21.53 -20.87 5.65
CA PHE A 11 20.70 -20.20 6.64
C PHE A 11 19.34 -20.88 6.75
N GLN A 12 18.88 -21.15 7.99
CA GLN A 12 17.60 -21.81 8.23
C GLN A 12 16.41 -20.87 8.05
N SER A 13 16.63 -19.56 8.22
CA SER A 13 15.61 -18.53 8.06
C SER A 13 16.21 -17.20 7.61
N LEU A 14 15.35 -16.28 7.15
CA LEU A 14 15.73 -14.92 6.84
C LEU A 14 16.26 -14.19 8.08
N ASP A 15 15.64 -14.44 9.24
CA ASP A 15 16.08 -13.88 10.52
C ASP A 15 17.52 -14.30 10.83
N ASP A 16 17.87 -15.58 10.65
CA ASP A 16 19.21 -16.11 10.90
C ASP A 16 20.23 -15.47 9.95
N PHE A 17 19.89 -15.35 8.67
CA PHE A 17 20.70 -14.61 7.69
C PHE A 17 20.92 -13.16 8.14
N GLU A 18 19.86 -12.47 8.56
CA GLU A 18 19.96 -11.08 8.99
C GLU A 18 20.85 -10.93 10.23
N ARG A 19 20.80 -11.85 11.19
CA ARG A 19 21.65 -11.81 12.39
C ARG A 19 23.13 -11.96 12.08
N GLU A 20 23.46 -12.74 11.07
CA GLU A 20 24.86 -13.01 10.72
C GLU A 20 25.44 -11.94 9.79
N VAL A 21 24.61 -11.34 8.92
CA VAL A 21 25.07 -10.40 7.90
C VAL A 21 25.02 -8.93 8.34
N PHE A 22 24.11 -8.57 9.26
CA PHE A 22 23.92 -7.18 9.67
C PHE A 22 24.14 -6.99 11.17
N SER A 23 24.68 -5.83 11.53
CA SER A 23 24.73 -5.40 12.92
C SER A 23 23.33 -5.19 13.52
N GLN A 24 23.22 -5.21 14.85
CA GLN A 24 22.00 -4.85 15.58
C GLN A 24 21.42 -3.50 15.11
N ASP A 25 22.27 -2.48 14.97
CA ASP A 25 21.86 -1.13 14.59
C ASP A 25 21.37 -1.03 13.14
N GLU A 26 22.01 -1.74 12.22
CA GLU A 26 21.59 -1.79 10.81
C GLU A 26 20.23 -2.46 10.66
N ARG A 27 20.02 -3.61 11.32
CA ARG A 27 18.71 -4.28 11.33
C ARG A 27 17.63 -3.37 11.90
N ALA A 28 17.90 -2.76 13.05
CA ALA A 28 16.96 -1.82 13.66
C ALA A 28 16.63 -0.64 12.72
N ALA A 29 17.61 -0.10 12.01
CA ALA A 29 17.39 0.94 11.02
C ALA A 29 16.56 0.47 9.82
N ILE A 30 16.81 -0.74 9.30
CA ILE A 30 16.04 -1.35 8.19
C ILE A 30 14.58 -1.56 8.61
N HIS A 31 14.34 -2.20 9.76
CA HIS A 31 12.98 -2.43 10.26
C HIS A 31 12.23 -1.12 10.52
N ARG A 32 12.87 -0.12 11.13
CA ARG A 32 12.27 1.21 11.34
C ARG A 32 11.83 1.84 10.01
N ARG A 33 12.68 1.80 8.98
CA ARG A 33 12.34 2.32 7.64
C ARG A 33 11.19 1.53 7.00
N ALA A 34 11.20 0.21 7.13
CA ALA A 34 10.15 -0.66 6.58
C ALA A 34 8.78 -0.40 7.25
N ILE A 35 8.75 -0.33 8.58
CA ILE A 35 7.55 0.01 9.36
C ILE A 35 7.03 1.39 8.94
N ARG A 36 7.91 2.38 8.90
CA ARG A 36 7.53 3.75 8.52
C ARG A 36 6.96 3.83 7.11
N ARG A 37 7.58 3.14 6.14
CA ARG A 37 7.06 3.03 4.77
C ARG A 37 5.69 2.35 4.73
N SER A 38 5.49 1.29 5.52
CA SER A 38 4.21 0.59 5.62
C SER A 38 3.11 1.50 6.18
N GLN A 39 3.42 2.27 7.21
CA GLN A 39 2.50 3.25 7.81
C GLN A 39 2.08 4.34 6.80
N ILE A 40 3.05 4.92 6.07
CA ILE A 40 2.77 5.92 5.04
C ILE A 40 1.87 5.32 3.93
N ARG A 41 2.21 4.12 3.43
CA ARG A 41 1.39 3.44 2.41
C ARG A 41 -0.04 3.21 2.91
N ARG A 42 -0.19 2.76 4.15
CA ARG A 42 -1.49 2.52 4.77
C ARG A 42 -2.30 3.81 4.89
N ALA A 43 -1.69 4.91 5.34
CA ALA A 43 -2.36 6.21 5.43
C ALA A 43 -2.86 6.71 4.07
N LEU A 44 -2.08 6.52 3.00
CA LEU A 44 -2.51 6.82 1.63
C LEU A 44 -3.71 5.96 1.21
N SER A 45 -3.63 4.64 1.40
CA SER A 45 -4.73 3.73 1.04
C SER A 45 -6.00 3.97 1.85
N GLU A 46 -5.89 4.31 3.14
CA GLU A 46 -7.02 4.69 4.00
C GLU A 46 -7.66 6.00 3.55
N THR A 47 -6.88 6.97 3.11
CA THR A 47 -7.41 8.23 2.57
C THR A 47 -8.28 7.98 1.33
N ILE A 48 -7.79 7.13 0.42
CA ILE A 48 -8.54 6.76 -0.79
C ILE A 48 -9.79 5.94 -0.44
N SER A 49 -9.68 4.98 0.47
CA SER A 49 -10.80 4.20 1.00
C SER A 49 -11.93 5.11 1.49
N LYS A 50 -11.59 6.12 2.31
CA LYS A 50 -12.56 7.10 2.83
C LYS A 50 -13.22 7.90 1.71
N SER A 51 -12.44 8.44 0.78
CA SER A 51 -12.99 9.20 -0.35
C SER A 51 -13.95 8.37 -1.21
N VAL A 52 -13.65 7.09 -1.41
CA VAL A 52 -14.54 6.16 -2.14
C VAL A 52 -15.81 5.87 -1.34
N ALA A 53 -15.70 5.64 -0.03
CA ALA A 53 -16.86 5.42 0.84
C ALA A 53 -17.79 6.65 0.87
N ASP A 54 -17.22 7.85 0.99
CA ASP A 54 -17.96 9.11 0.97
C ASP A 54 -18.68 9.32 -0.37
N TYR A 55 -18.01 9.00 -1.48
CA TYR A 55 -18.63 9.00 -2.80
C TYR A 55 -19.80 8.01 -2.89
N MET A 56 -19.63 6.79 -2.39
CA MET A 56 -20.71 5.80 -2.38
C MET A 56 -21.92 6.28 -1.59
N ALA A 57 -21.70 6.90 -0.43
CA ALA A 57 -22.76 7.45 0.41
C ALA A 57 -23.48 8.62 -0.28
N ARG A 58 -22.71 9.56 -0.87
CA ARG A 58 -23.26 10.74 -1.57
C ARG A 58 -24.08 10.36 -2.80
N GLU A 59 -23.57 9.45 -3.62
CA GLU A 59 -24.22 8.99 -4.85
C GLU A 59 -25.26 7.88 -4.57
N LYS A 60 -25.38 7.41 -3.32
CA LYS A 60 -26.26 6.31 -2.90
C LYS A 60 -26.04 5.03 -3.71
N ILE A 61 -24.79 4.70 -4.02
CA ILE A 61 -24.43 3.50 -4.77
C ILE A 61 -23.88 2.39 -3.88
N GLY A 62 -24.16 1.15 -4.26
CA GLY A 62 -23.61 -0.04 -3.62
C GLY A 62 -22.30 -0.52 -4.24
N PHE A 63 -21.73 -1.57 -3.65
CA PHE A 63 -20.45 -2.16 -4.04
C PHE A 63 -20.38 -2.61 -5.52
N ASN A 64 -21.46 -3.22 -6.03
CA ASN A 64 -21.52 -3.72 -7.40
C ASN A 64 -21.46 -2.57 -8.42
N GLU A 65 -22.16 -1.47 -8.13
CA GLU A 65 -22.15 -0.29 -8.98
C GLU A 65 -20.80 0.42 -8.94
N LEU A 66 -20.17 0.53 -7.77
CA LEU A 66 -18.80 1.03 -7.67
C LEU A 66 -17.83 0.20 -8.52
N THR A 67 -17.90 -1.12 -8.41
CA THR A 67 -17.05 -2.05 -9.16
C THR A 67 -17.22 -1.86 -10.66
N ARG A 68 -18.46 -1.68 -11.12
CA ARG A 68 -18.78 -1.39 -12.53
C ARG A 68 -18.18 -0.05 -12.99
N ARG A 69 -18.31 1.02 -12.18
CA ARG A 69 -17.78 2.35 -12.51
C ARG A 69 -16.26 2.39 -12.54
N LEU A 70 -15.58 1.68 -11.64
CA LEU A 70 -14.12 1.61 -11.59
C LEU A 70 -13.51 0.73 -12.68
N HIS A 71 -14.32 -0.11 -13.36
CA HIS A 71 -13.84 -1.12 -14.31
C HIS A 71 -12.78 -2.06 -13.70
N MET A 72 -12.94 -2.39 -12.43
CA MET A 72 -12.02 -3.24 -11.66
C MET A 72 -12.69 -4.54 -11.22
N SER A 73 -11.89 -5.54 -10.86
CA SER A 73 -12.43 -6.76 -10.25
C SER A 73 -12.98 -6.49 -8.85
N SER A 74 -14.03 -7.23 -8.44
CA SER A 74 -14.58 -7.13 -7.08
C SER A 74 -13.52 -7.31 -5.99
N ALA A 75 -12.53 -8.18 -6.21
CA ALA A 75 -11.43 -8.38 -5.27
C ALA A 75 -10.58 -7.09 -5.11
N THR A 76 -10.32 -6.38 -6.20
CA THR A 76 -9.59 -5.12 -6.18
C THR A 76 -10.42 -4.02 -5.53
N THR A 77 -11.67 -3.86 -5.94
CA THR A 77 -12.60 -2.88 -5.34
C THR A 77 -12.76 -3.09 -3.83
N SER A 78 -12.85 -4.35 -3.39
CA SER A 78 -12.92 -4.69 -1.96
C SER A 78 -11.65 -4.29 -1.20
N LYS A 79 -10.46 -4.49 -1.79
CA LYS A 79 -9.19 -4.04 -1.18
C LYS A 79 -9.11 -2.52 -1.10
N ILE A 80 -9.61 -1.80 -2.12
CA ILE A 80 -9.66 -0.33 -2.11
C ILE A 80 -10.54 0.14 -0.97
N LEU A 81 -11.75 -0.40 -0.84
CA LEU A 81 -12.69 -0.05 0.22
C LEU A 81 -12.15 -0.33 1.62
N ARG A 82 -11.37 -1.40 1.80
CA ARG A 82 -10.74 -1.71 3.10
C ARG A 82 -9.50 -0.87 3.42
N GLY A 83 -8.97 -0.11 2.46
CA GLY A 83 -7.68 0.58 2.62
C GLY A 83 -6.46 -0.34 2.57
N ASP A 84 -6.66 -1.59 2.11
CA ASP A 84 -5.60 -2.60 1.99
C ASP A 84 -5.05 -2.73 0.56
N ALA A 85 -5.56 -1.92 -0.37
CA ALA A 85 -5.10 -1.96 -1.75
C ALA A 85 -3.66 -1.45 -1.88
N ASN A 86 -2.86 -2.20 -2.66
CA ASN A 86 -1.62 -1.70 -3.19
C ASN A 86 -1.93 -0.84 -4.42
N LEU A 87 -2.20 0.44 -4.18
CA LEU A 87 -2.64 1.38 -5.22
C LEU A 87 -1.45 1.78 -6.11
N THR A 88 -1.57 1.52 -7.40
CA THR A 88 -0.69 2.14 -8.40
C THR A 88 -1.19 3.57 -8.69
N LEU A 89 -0.34 4.40 -9.30
CA LEU A 89 -0.76 5.73 -9.75
C LEU A 89 -1.93 5.64 -10.75
N ASP A 90 -1.93 4.64 -11.64
CA ASP A 90 -3.04 4.40 -12.56
C ASP A 90 -4.34 4.06 -11.83
N THR A 91 -4.25 3.26 -10.76
CA THR A 91 -5.42 2.95 -9.91
C THR A 91 -5.97 4.22 -9.27
N LEU A 92 -5.09 5.11 -8.78
CA LEU A 92 -5.49 6.40 -8.21
C LEU A 92 -6.15 7.30 -9.26
N ALA A 93 -5.60 7.35 -10.47
CA ALA A 93 -6.17 8.13 -11.56
C ALA A 93 -7.57 7.62 -11.95
N ALA A 94 -7.74 6.30 -12.08
CA ALA A 94 -9.05 5.70 -12.36
C ALA A 94 -10.09 6.02 -11.26
N VAL A 95 -9.69 5.92 -10.00
CA VAL A 95 -10.54 6.31 -8.86
C VAL A 95 -10.87 7.80 -8.92
N ALA A 96 -9.89 8.66 -9.13
CA ALA A 96 -10.09 10.11 -9.18
C ALA A 96 -11.08 10.52 -10.30
N VAL A 97 -10.99 9.91 -11.48
CA VAL A 97 -11.94 10.12 -12.59
C VAL A 97 -13.35 9.76 -12.18
N VAL A 98 -13.57 8.59 -11.56
CA VAL A 98 -14.92 8.14 -11.15
C VAL A 98 -15.49 9.04 -10.05
N LEU A 99 -14.65 9.49 -9.12
CA LEU A 99 -15.05 10.36 -8.02
C LEU A 99 -15.22 11.83 -8.45
N GLY A 100 -14.78 12.19 -9.66
CA GLY A 100 -14.77 13.58 -10.15
C GLY A 100 -13.78 14.46 -9.38
N LEU A 101 -12.67 13.90 -8.92
CA LEU A 101 -11.66 14.58 -8.11
C LEU A 101 -10.38 14.82 -8.91
N THR A 102 -9.69 15.91 -8.59
CA THR A 102 -8.30 16.12 -9.01
C THR A 102 -7.41 15.85 -7.80
N PRO A 103 -6.51 14.86 -7.84
CA PRO A 103 -5.62 14.58 -6.73
C PRO A 103 -4.59 15.70 -6.57
N ASP A 104 -4.38 16.14 -5.34
CA ASP A 104 -3.27 17.01 -4.93
C ASP A 104 -2.42 16.27 -3.88
N LEU A 105 -1.10 16.25 -4.07
CA LEU A 105 -0.17 15.55 -3.19
C LEU A 105 0.84 16.54 -2.62
N SER A 106 0.66 16.89 -1.34
CA SER A 106 1.65 17.65 -0.59
C SER A 106 2.47 16.74 0.32
N LEU A 107 3.80 16.82 0.22
CA LEU A 107 4.72 16.12 1.13
C LEU A 107 5.14 17.07 2.25
N ARG A 108 4.96 16.65 3.49
CA ARG A 108 5.30 17.44 4.68
C ARG A 108 6.29 16.68 5.54
N ARG A 109 7.07 17.42 6.31
CA ARG A 109 8.05 16.84 7.23
C ARG A 109 7.35 16.34 8.49
N ASP A 110 7.69 15.13 8.90
CA ASP A 110 7.55 14.64 10.27
C ASP A 110 8.12 15.66 11.27
N VAL A 111 7.32 16.44 12.00
CA VAL A 111 7.81 17.25 13.13
C VAL A 111 7.87 16.39 14.38
#